data_AF-A0A0G9MSV3-F1
#
_entry.id   AF-A0A0G9MSV3-F1
#
_cell.length_a   1.000
_cell.length_b   1.000
_cell.length_c   1.000
_cell.angle_alpha   90.00
_cell.angle_beta   90.00
_cell.angle_gamma   90.00
#
_symmetry.space_group_name_H-M   'P 1'
#
loop_
_entity.id
_entity.type
_entity.pdbx_description
1 polymer ?
#
loop_
_entity_poly.entity_id
_entity_poly.type
_entity_poly.pdbx_seq_one_letter_code
_entity_poly.pdbx_strand_id
1 'polypeptide(L)'
;MTGTADATRFLAMILRTLTTGIILLALARGAAAQDVDLSWRDLDGLTPAQIGDRALAGLDHEEIVAIEVNRAALTAQGEHRVLLHELPKRLGEVGCVRTVWDVTLLDAPDVSERHRQMALAGRRSAKRVAYSPDRPCLFADFVRVSGISPEQAMAGLAHLAEWRSQERALECGDTSGSDICTRPQAAISMARQTAPLVIGREGAEWWYALRPGTRLRLADDLTAPARLELRIPVPF
;
A
#
# COMPACT_ATOMS: atom_id res chain seq x y z
N MET A 1 -7.83 -15.86 -70.53
CA MET A 1 -6.54 -16.45 -70.13
C MET A 1 -6.29 -16.01 -68.69
N THR A 2 -6.75 -16.75 -67.68
CA THR A 2 -6.10 -17.93 -67.06
C THR A 2 -4.81 -17.56 -66.31
N GLY A 3 -4.85 -17.56 -64.97
CA GLY A 3 -3.69 -17.18 -64.14
C GLY A 3 -3.89 -17.19 -62.62
N THR A 4 -4.82 -18.00 -62.08
CA THR A 4 -5.00 -18.16 -60.62
C THR A 4 -4.29 -19.42 -60.10
N ALA A 5 -3.19 -19.29 -59.34
CA ALA A 5 -2.61 -20.39 -58.55
C ALA A 5 -1.59 -19.90 -57.49
N ASP A 6 -1.39 -20.74 -56.45
CA ASP A 6 -0.24 -20.78 -55.52
C ASP A 6 0.06 -19.57 -54.60
N ALA A 7 -0.88 -19.27 -53.69
CA ALA A 7 -0.57 -18.63 -52.40
C ALA A 7 -0.86 -19.55 -51.18
N THR A 8 -1.33 -20.79 -51.39
CA THR A 8 -1.89 -21.66 -50.35
C THR A 8 -0.88 -22.67 -49.76
N ARG A 9 0.36 -22.72 -50.25
CA ARG A 9 1.36 -23.74 -49.87
C ARG A 9 2.29 -23.40 -48.71
N PHE A 10 2.32 -22.15 -48.24
CA PHE A 10 3.18 -21.77 -47.10
C PHE A 10 2.58 -22.08 -45.71
N LEU A 11 1.30 -22.47 -45.64
CA LEU A 11 0.57 -22.70 -44.39
C LEU A 11 0.64 -24.14 -43.84
N ALA A 12 1.35 -25.05 -44.53
CA ALA A 12 1.35 -26.49 -44.21
C ALA A 12 2.68 -27.04 -43.65
N MET A 13 3.71 -26.20 -43.44
CA MET A 13 5.06 -26.65 -43.06
C MET A 13 5.63 -26.03 -41.77
N ILE A 14 4.81 -25.36 -40.96
CA ILE A 14 5.15 -24.98 -39.56
C ILE A 14 4.16 -25.65 -38.60
N LEU A 15 3.96 -26.95 -38.80
CA LEU A 15 3.00 -27.76 -38.03
C LEU A 15 3.48 -29.20 -37.81
N ARG A 16 4.80 -29.43 -37.66
CA ARG A 16 5.38 -30.79 -37.53
C ARG A 16 6.76 -30.93 -36.85
N THR A 17 6.95 -30.23 -35.74
CA THR A 17 7.99 -30.45 -34.70
C THR A 17 7.40 -29.90 -33.39
N LEU A 18 6.86 -30.66 -32.45
CA LEU A 18 7.15 -32.03 -31.99
C LEU A 18 8.56 -32.23 -31.38
N THR A 19 8.80 -31.41 -30.35
CA THR A 19 9.69 -31.67 -29.21
C THR A 19 8.91 -31.18 -27.98
N THR A 20 8.25 -32.04 -27.20
CA THR A 20 8.81 -33.01 -26.22
C THR A 20 9.41 -32.30 -25.01
N GLY A 21 8.67 -32.32 -23.89
CA GLY A 21 9.04 -31.66 -22.62
C GLY A 21 8.73 -30.15 -22.64
N ILE A 22 8.13 -29.55 -21.62
CA ILE A 22 7.76 -30.02 -20.29
C ILE A 22 6.35 -29.50 -20.01
N ILE A 23 5.36 -30.38 -19.81
CA ILE A 23 4.15 -29.98 -19.08
C ILE A 23 4.59 -29.87 -17.63
N LEU A 24 4.97 -28.66 -17.23
CA LEU A 24 5.08 -28.28 -15.84
C LEU A 24 3.65 -28.35 -15.31
N LEU A 25 3.27 -29.53 -14.80
CA LEU A 25 2.30 -29.58 -13.72
C LEU A 25 2.94 -28.74 -12.61
N ALA A 26 2.55 -27.47 -12.57
CA ALA A 26 2.60 -26.70 -11.34
C ALA A 26 1.77 -27.50 -10.35
N LEU A 27 2.46 -28.31 -9.55
CA LEU A 27 1.93 -28.89 -8.33
C LEU A 27 1.53 -27.68 -7.49
N ALA A 28 0.27 -27.28 -7.65
CA ALA A 28 -0.37 -26.37 -6.73
C ALA A 28 -0.23 -27.03 -5.37
N ARG A 29 0.74 -26.52 -4.59
CA ARG A 29 0.89 -26.84 -3.18
C ARG A 29 -0.33 -26.24 -2.50
N GLY A 30 -1.46 -26.93 -2.62
CA GLY A 30 -2.48 -27.01 -1.59
C GLY A 30 -1.88 -27.69 -0.38
N ALA A 31 -0.84 -27.10 0.19
CA ALA A 31 -0.67 -27.15 1.62
C ALA A 31 -1.96 -26.53 2.14
N ALA A 32 -2.89 -27.38 2.59
CA ALA A 32 -4.02 -26.93 3.37
C ALA A 32 -3.42 -26.02 4.44
N ALA A 33 -3.85 -24.77 4.47
CA ALA A 33 -3.33 -23.80 5.42
C ALA A 33 -3.51 -24.45 6.79
N GLN A 34 -2.39 -24.83 7.41
CA GLN A 34 -2.45 -25.29 8.78
C GLN A 34 -2.88 -24.04 9.54
N ASP A 35 -4.08 -24.09 10.13
CA ASP A 35 -4.54 -23.06 11.04
C ASP A 35 -3.68 -23.14 12.29
N VAL A 36 -2.45 -22.60 12.17
CA VAL A 36 -1.53 -22.44 13.27
C VAL A 36 -2.17 -21.39 14.16
N ASP A 37 -2.68 -21.85 15.30
CA ASP A 37 -3.15 -21.04 16.41
C ASP A 37 -1.96 -20.20 16.91
N LEU A 38 -1.82 -19.00 16.35
CA LEU A 38 -0.68 -18.12 16.59
C LEU A 38 -1.04 -17.11 17.66
N SER A 39 -0.67 -17.43 18.90
CA SER A 39 -0.72 -16.44 19.95
C SER A 39 0.42 -15.43 19.81
N TRP A 40 0.23 -14.24 20.38
CA TRP A 40 1.27 -13.23 20.45
C TRP A 40 2.55 -13.74 21.16
N ARG A 41 2.39 -14.69 22.10
CA ARG A 41 3.50 -15.32 22.83
C ARG A 41 4.30 -16.30 21.97
N ASP A 42 3.67 -16.97 21.01
CA ASP A 42 4.34 -17.89 20.08
C ASP A 42 5.25 -17.18 19.07
N LEU A 43 5.21 -15.84 19.06
CA LEU A 43 6.07 -14.98 18.27
C LEU A 43 7.27 -14.43 19.04
N ASP A 44 7.35 -14.64 20.35
CA ASP A 44 8.47 -14.15 21.14
C ASP A 44 9.78 -14.84 20.74
N GLY A 45 10.86 -14.06 20.66
CA GLY A 45 12.15 -14.52 20.13
C GLY A 45 12.21 -14.84 18.63
N LEU A 46 11.11 -14.74 17.86
CA LEU A 46 11.15 -14.93 16.41
C LEU A 46 11.61 -13.69 15.65
N THR A 47 12.26 -13.91 14.50
CA THR A 47 12.58 -12.82 13.56
C THR A 47 11.33 -12.35 12.79
N PRO A 48 11.31 -11.12 12.26
CA PRO A 48 10.20 -10.62 11.45
C PRO A 48 9.80 -11.56 10.29
N ALA A 49 10.77 -12.15 9.60
CA ALA A 49 10.52 -13.10 8.51
C ALA A 49 9.79 -14.36 9.00
N GLN A 50 10.27 -14.99 10.08
CA GLN A 50 9.63 -16.17 10.68
C GLN A 50 8.23 -15.88 11.22
N ILE A 51 7.98 -14.66 11.71
CA ILE A 51 6.64 -14.22 12.11
C ILE A 51 5.74 -14.06 10.88
N GLY A 52 6.26 -13.51 9.79
CA GLY A 52 5.59 -13.44 8.49
C GLY A 52 5.13 -14.81 7.99
N ASP A 53 6.07 -15.73 7.81
CA ASP A 53 5.83 -17.09 7.31
C ASP A 53 4.75 -17.84 8.11
N ARG A 54 4.68 -17.59 9.42
CA ARG A 54 3.65 -18.14 10.31
C ARG A 54 2.32 -17.40 10.17
N ALA A 55 2.28 -16.09 10.44
CA ALA A 55 1.05 -15.30 10.50
C ALA A 55 0.33 -15.19 9.14
N LEU A 56 1.09 -15.28 8.05
CA LEU A 56 0.61 -15.21 6.68
C LEU A 56 0.65 -16.57 5.96
N ALA A 57 0.79 -17.68 6.71
CA ALA A 57 0.72 -19.02 6.16
C ALA A 57 -0.53 -19.21 5.27
N GLY A 58 -0.29 -19.72 4.06
CA GLY A 58 -1.30 -19.90 3.01
C GLY A 58 -1.58 -18.66 2.15
N LEU A 59 -0.94 -17.52 2.42
CA LEU A 59 -1.03 -16.30 1.61
C LEU A 59 0.26 -16.10 0.79
N ASP A 60 0.13 -15.49 -0.39
CA ASP A 60 1.28 -15.05 -1.18
C ASP A 60 1.81 -13.74 -0.61
N HIS A 61 2.98 -13.79 0.04
CA HIS A 61 3.63 -12.66 0.69
C HIS A 61 5.14 -12.69 0.47
N GLU A 62 5.76 -11.51 0.52
CA GLU A 62 7.22 -11.37 0.50
C GLU A 62 7.81 -11.50 1.91
N GLU A 63 9.13 -11.51 2.03
CA GLU A 63 9.82 -11.48 3.33
C GLU A 63 9.35 -10.29 4.18
N ILE A 64 8.86 -10.58 5.39
CA ILE A 64 8.51 -9.54 6.37
C ILE A 64 9.78 -9.06 7.06
N VAL A 65 10.09 -7.77 6.92
CA VAL A 65 11.34 -7.16 7.42
C VAL A 65 11.14 -6.26 8.64
N ALA A 66 9.90 -5.88 8.94
CA ALA A 66 9.55 -5.09 10.12
C ALA A 66 8.13 -5.40 10.60
N ILE A 67 7.90 -5.19 11.91
CA ILE A 67 6.61 -5.36 12.58
C ILE A 67 6.30 -4.10 13.38
N GLU A 68 5.10 -3.56 13.20
CA GLU A 68 4.58 -2.39 13.92
C GLU A 68 3.34 -2.82 14.73
N VAL A 69 3.42 -2.78 16.06
CA VAL A 69 2.29 -3.11 16.96
C VAL A 69 1.37 -1.90 17.06
N ASN A 70 0.13 -2.01 16.60
CA ASN A 70 -0.84 -0.92 16.59
C ASN A 70 -1.49 -0.72 17.98
N ARG A 71 -0.72 -0.15 18.91
CA ARG A 71 -1.16 0.16 20.29
C ARG A 71 -2.27 1.22 20.38
N ALA A 72 -2.61 1.88 19.27
CA ALA A 72 -3.66 2.90 19.21
C ALA A 72 -5.04 2.32 18.83
N ALA A 73 -5.11 1.06 18.43
CA ALA A 73 -6.38 0.37 18.24
C ALA A 73 -6.97 -0.03 19.59
N LEU A 74 -8.22 0.35 19.85
CA LEU A 74 -9.04 -0.29 20.89
C LEU A 74 -9.39 -1.70 20.42
N THR A 75 -8.54 -2.67 20.74
CA THR A 75 -8.76 -4.10 20.50
C THR A 75 -9.46 -4.73 21.71
N ALA A 76 -10.08 -5.90 21.53
CA ALA A 76 -10.62 -6.62 22.68
C ALA A 76 -9.49 -7.10 23.61
N GLN A 77 -9.81 -7.40 24.87
CA GLN A 77 -8.81 -7.90 25.81
C GLN A 77 -8.22 -9.22 25.30
N GLY A 78 -6.89 -9.26 25.11
CA GLY A 78 -6.21 -10.41 24.51
C GLY A 78 -6.14 -10.40 22.97
N GLU A 79 -6.53 -9.31 22.30
CA GLU A 79 -6.29 -9.13 20.87
C GLU A 79 -5.11 -8.17 20.63
N HIS A 80 -4.13 -8.59 19.83
CA HIS A 80 -3.02 -7.76 19.38
C HIS A 80 -3.12 -7.52 17.87
N ARG A 81 -3.30 -6.27 17.47
CA ARG A 81 -3.32 -5.89 16.05
C ARG A 81 -1.93 -5.43 15.62
N VAL A 82 -1.37 -6.10 14.63
CA VAL A 82 -0.01 -5.86 14.14
C VAL A 82 0.01 -5.60 12.65
N LEU A 83 0.94 -4.74 12.25
CA LEU A 83 1.25 -4.46 10.86
C LEU A 83 2.57 -5.13 10.49
N LEU A 84 2.52 -6.10 9.58
CA LEU A 84 3.69 -6.80 9.05
C LEU A 84 4.11 -6.11 7.75
N HIS A 85 5.33 -5.60 7.68
CA HIS A 85 5.83 -4.87 6.52
C HIS A 85 6.74 -5.74 5.67
N GLU A 86 6.36 -5.96 4.42
CA GLU A 86 7.19 -6.64 3.43
C GLU A 86 8.44 -5.83 3.06
N LEU A 87 9.48 -6.55 2.63
CA LEU A 87 10.66 -6.00 1.97
C LEU A 87 10.22 -5.08 0.79
N PRO A 88 10.56 -3.79 0.80
CA PRO A 88 10.10 -2.87 -0.22
C PRO A 88 10.84 -3.04 -1.54
N LYS A 89 10.08 -3.00 -2.64
CA LYS A 89 10.57 -3.16 -4.02
C LYS A 89 10.58 -1.81 -4.75
N ARG A 90 11.45 -1.70 -5.75
CA ARG A 90 11.54 -0.53 -6.65
C ARG A 90 10.31 -0.53 -7.59
N LEU A 91 9.69 0.63 -7.78
CA LEU A 91 8.51 0.84 -8.63
C LEU A 91 8.81 1.97 -9.64
N GLY A 92 9.10 1.59 -10.88
CA GLY A 92 9.68 2.51 -11.86
C GLY A 92 11.07 3.01 -11.42
N GLU A 93 11.51 4.15 -11.95
CA GLU A 93 12.83 4.70 -11.63
C GLU A 93 12.86 5.40 -10.26
N VAL A 94 11.82 6.19 -9.95
CA VAL A 94 11.78 7.11 -8.80
C VAL A 94 10.96 6.62 -7.60
N GLY A 95 10.23 5.51 -7.75
CA GLY A 95 9.26 5.03 -6.76
C GLY A 95 9.71 3.78 -6.01
N CYS A 96 9.09 3.56 -4.86
CA CYS A 96 9.16 2.32 -4.10
C CYS A 96 7.76 1.88 -3.70
N VAL A 97 7.54 0.57 -3.60
CA VAL A 97 6.27 -0.04 -3.16
C VAL A 97 6.52 -1.16 -2.16
N ARG A 98 5.62 -1.32 -1.20
CA ARG A 98 5.57 -2.51 -0.32
C ARG A 98 4.13 -2.88 0.01
N THR A 99 3.89 -4.14 0.33
CA THR A 99 2.66 -4.53 1.03
C THR A 99 2.86 -4.33 2.52
N VAL A 100 1.78 -3.96 3.21
CA VAL A 100 1.68 -4.03 4.66
C VAL A 100 0.45 -4.87 4.96
N TRP A 101 0.64 -5.92 5.75
CA TRP A 101 -0.42 -6.82 6.20
C TRP A 101 -0.88 -6.42 7.59
N ASP A 102 -2.20 -6.26 7.75
CA ASP A 102 -2.88 -5.94 9.00
C ASP A 102 -3.49 -7.24 9.53
N VAL A 103 -2.95 -7.72 10.66
CA VAL A 103 -3.24 -9.04 11.24
C VAL A 103 -3.68 -8.87 12.69
N THR A 104 -4.72 -9.60 13.09
CA THR A 104 -5.11 -9.75 14.51
C THR A 104 -4.57 -11.07 15.04
N LEU A 105 -3.86 -11.02 16.16
CA LEU A 105 -3.31 -12.16 16.89
C LEU A 105 -4.02 -12.27 18.24
N LEU A 106 -4.21 -13.49 18.75
CA LEU A 106 -5.04 -13.77 19.92
C LEU A 106 -4.20 -14.34 21.08
N ASP A 107 -4.29 -13.74 22.26
CA ASP A 107 -3.41 -14.00 23.41
C ASP A 107 -4.05 -14.90 24.49
N ALA A 108 -5.25 -15.42 24.21
CA ALA A 108 -6.06 -16.22 25.12
C ALA A 108 -6.21 -17.66 24.60
N PRO A 109 -6.05 -18.70 25.45
CA PRO A 109 -6.29 -20.08 25.02
C PRO A 109 -7.79 -20.34 24.73
N ASP A 110 -8.68 -19.68 25.47
CA ASP A 110 -10.12 -19.95 25.49
C ASP A 110 -10.93 -19.16 24.43
N VAL A 111 -10.29 -18.51 23.43
CA VAL A 111 -11.06 -17.88 22.33
C VAL A 111 -11.79 -18.95 21.53
N SER A 112 -13.11 -18.76 21.39
CA SER A 112 -13.96 -19.65 20.59
C SER A 112 -13.45 -19.78 19.15
N GLU A 113 -13.65 -20.95 18.56
CA GLU A 113 -13.27 -21.25 17.18
C GLU A 113 -13.77 -20.20 16.17
N ARG A 114 -15.00 -19.71 16.36
CA ARG A 114 -15.56 -18.61 15.56
C ARG A 114 -14.72 -17.33 15.62
N HIS A 115 -14.17 -16.98 16.79
CA HIS A 115 -13.32 -15.79 16.97
C HIS A 115 -11.98 -15.98 16.25
N ARG A 116 -11.38 -17.18 16.37
CA ARG A 116 -10.15 -17.57 15.66
C ARG A 116 -10.31 -17.43 14.15
N GLN A 117 -11.38 -18.00 13.60
CA GLN A 117 -11.73 -17.86 12.17
C GLN A 117 -11.95 -16.40 11.76
N MET A 118 -12.59 -15.59 12.59
CA MET A 118 -12.74 -14.14 12.33
C MET A 118 -11.41 -13.38 12.32
N ALA A 119 -10.45 -13.74 13.19
CA ALA A 119 -9.12 -13.14 13.19
C ALA A 119 -8.32 -13.54 11.93
N LEU A 120 -8.35 -14.82 11.56
CA LEU A 120 -7.69 -15.36 10.36
C LEU A 120 -8.27 -14.78 9.05
N ALA A 121 -9.60 -14.60 8.99
CA ALA A 121 -10.29 -13.92 7.89
C ALA A 121 -10.10 -12.39 7.90
N GLY A 122 -9.72 -11.82 9.05
CA GLY A 122 -9.45 -10.39 9.23
C GLY A 122 -8.10 -9.91 8.65
N ARG A 123 -7.23 -10.85 8.22
CA ARG A 123 -5.94 -10.57 7.57
C ARG A 123 -6.15 -9.78 6.29
N ARG A 124 -5.69 -8.52 6.26
CA ARG A 124 -5.87 -7.60 5.13
C ARG A 124 -4.54 -7.02 4.68
N SER A 125 -4.27 -7.04 3.39
CA SER A 125 -3.12 -6.33 2.81
C SER A 125 -3.50 -4.94 2.31
N ALA A 126 -2.56 -4.00 2.41
CA ALA A 126 -2.63 -2.70 1.77
C ALA A 126 -1.27 -2.36 1.13
N LYS A 127 -1.28 -1.83 -0.09
CA LYS A 127 -0.05 -1.29 -0.70
C LYS A 127 0.26 0.08 -0.10
N ARG A 128 1.54 0.30 0.20
CA ARG A 128 2.11 1.62 0.51
C ARG A 128 3.16 1.96 -0.54
N VAL A 129 3.29 3.23 -0.90
CA VAL A 129 4.28 3.72 -1.87
C VAL A 129 5.14 4.82 -1.27
N ALA A 130 6.33 5.05 -1.83
CA ALA A 130 7.21 6.15 -1.44
C ALA A 130 7.92 6.75 -2.65
N TYR A 131 8.02 8.07 -2.68
CA TYR A 131 8.84 8.79 -3.67
C TYR A 131 10.27 8.88 -3.15
N SER A 132 11.19 8.23 -3.86
CA SER A 132 12.54 7.93 -3.38
C SER A 132 13.53 7.72 -4.53
N PRO A 133 13.75 8.74 -5.40
CA PRO A 133 14.69 8.65 -6.51
C PRO A 133 16.11 8.30 -6.03
N ASP A 134 16.64 9.06 -5.08
CA ASP A 134 18.06 8.99 -4.70
C ASP A 134 18.34 8.09 -3.47
N ARG A 135 17.32 7.47 -2.88
CA ARG A 135 17.46 6.61 -1.69
C ARG A 135 17.05 5.16 -1.96
N PRO A 136 17.69 4.17 -1.31
CA PRO A 136 17.23 2.78 -1.32
C PRO A 136 15.84 2.65 -0.68
N CYS A 137 15.01 1.76 -1.24
CA CYS A 137 13.61 1.61 -0.80
C CYS A 137 13.44 1.21 0.67
N LEU A 138 14.45 0.61 1.31
CA LEU A 138 14.42 0.27 2.74
C LEU A 138 14.30 1.50 3.66
N PHE A 139 14.77 2.66 3.20
CA PHE A 139 14.80 3.92 3.96
C PHE A 139 13.82 4.98 3.43
N ALA A 140 12.84 4.55 2.62
CA ALA A 140 11.88 5.44 1.99
C ALA A 140 10.64 5.69 2.88
N ASP A 141 10.08 6.89 2.79
CA ASP A 141 8.95 7.33 3.61
C ASP A 141 7.61 6.87 3.01
N PHE A 142 7.13 5.70 3.46
CA PHE A 142 5.97 5.02 2.88
C PHE A 142 4.61 5.60 3.30
N VAL A 143 3.87 6.08 2.29
CA VAL A 143 2.51 6.64 2.40
C VAL A 143 1.47 5.57 2.09
N ARG A 144 0.30 5.61 2.76
CA ARG A 144 -0.80 4.70 2.46
C ARG A 144 -1.55 5.13 1.19
N VAL A 145 -1.88 4.18 0.33
CA VAL A 145 -2.68 4.45 -0.88
C VAL A 145 -4.19 4.30 -0.57
N SER A 146 -5.03 5.15 -1.16
CA SER A 146 -6.49 5.14 -0.98
C SER A 146 -7.22 5.35 -2.31
N GLY A 147 -7.93 4.32 -2.78
CA GLY A 147 -8.82 4.39 -3.94
C GLY A 147 -8.14 4.51 -5.32
N ILE A 148 -6.83 4.30 -5.39
CA ILE A 148 -6.00 4.42 -6.61
C ILE A 148 -4.94 3.30 -6.65
N SER A 149 -4.33 3.07 -7.82
CA SER A 149 -3.23 2.09 -7.95
C SER A 149 -1.90 2.62 -7.36
N PRO A 150 -0.90 1.76 -7.08
CA PRO A 150 0.44 2.19 -6.68
C PRO A 150 1.10 3.13 -7.70
N GLU A 151 0.91 2.90 -8.99
CA GLU A 151 1.46 3.69 -10.09
C GLU A 151 0.82 5.09 -10.13
N GLN A 152 -0.51 5.16 -9.98
CA GLN A 152 -1.23 6.42 -9.83
C GLN A 152 -0.77 7.17 -8.59
N ALA A 153 -0.61 6.49 -7.45
CA ALA A 153 -0.11 7.09 -6.23
C ALA A 153 1.33 7.60 -6.37
N MET A 154 2.17 6.93 -7.16
CA MET A 154 3.51 7.41 -7.50
C MET A 154 3.49 8.67 -8.35
N ALA A 155 2.60 8.75 -9.36
CA ALA A 155 2.40 9.96 -10.16
C ALA A 155 1.95 11.14 -9.27
N GLY A 156 1.00 10.92 -8.36
CA GLY A 156 0.58 11.93 -7.38
C GLY A 156 1.70 12.34 -6.41
N LEU A 157 2.56 11.43 -5.96
CA LEU A 157 3.70 11.83 -5.12
C LEU A 157 4.76 12.63 -5.90
N ALA A 158 4.99 12.34 -7.18
CA ALA A 158 5.83 13.16 -8.04
C ALA A 158 5.23 14.57 -8.23
N HIS A 159 3.91 14.64 -8.45
CA HIS A 159 3.14 15.90 -8.54
C HIS A 159 3.26 16.75 -7.27
N LEU A 160 3.18 16.13 -6.09
CA LEU A 160 3.42 16.78 -4.80
C LEU A 160 4.86 17.29 -4.67
N ALA A 161 5.86 16.52 -5.13
CA ALA A 161 7.26 16.93 -5.10
C ALA A 161 7.52 18.13 -6.03
N GLU A 162 6.91 18.15 -7.22
CA GLU A 162 6.97 19.29 -8.13
C GLU A 162 6.32 20.54 -7.52
N TRP A 163 5.10 20.44 -6.99
CA TRP A 163 4.45 21.57 -6.32
C TRP A 163 5.30 22.13 -5.16
N ARG A 164 5.98 21.26 -4.41
CA ARG A 164 6.85 21.65 -3.30
C ARG A 164 8.09 22.43 -3.73
N SER A 165 8.60 22.22 -4.95
CA SER A 165 9.75 22.97 -5.47
C SER A 165 9.39 24.37 -5.98
N GLN A 166 8.10 24.64 -6.20
CA GLN A 166 7.60 25.87 -6.79
C GLN A 166 7.05 26.83 -5.72
N GLU A 167 7.37 28.13 -5.79
CA GLU A 167 6.83 29.17 -4.89
C GLU A 167 5.37 29.57 -5.23
N ARG A 168 4.47 28.59 -5.36
CA ARG A 168 3.02 28.82 -5.54
C ARG A 168 2.31 29.17 -4.22
N ALA A 169 1.22 29.92 -4.35
CA ALA A 169 0.30 30.29 -3.28
C ALA A 169 -0.40 29.05 -2.66
N LEU A 170 -0.79 29.19 -1.40
CA LEU A 170 -1.56 28.22 -0.65
C LEU A 170 -2.83 28.89 -0.11
N GLU A 171 -3.99 28.43 -0.57
CA GLU A 171 -5.27 28.74 0.06
C GLU A 171 -5.44 27.84 1.29
N CYS A 172 -5.96 28.39 2.38
CA CYS A 172 -6.14 27.67 3.65
C CYS A 172 -7.58 27.80 4.12
N GLY A 173 -8.27 26.67 4.26
CA GLY A 173 -9.62 26.58 4.81
C GLY A 173 -9.64 25.74 6.08
N ASP A 174 -10.12 26.31 7.18
CA ASP A 174 -10.27 25.63 8.46
C ASP A 174 -11.74 25.66 8.90
N THR A 175 -12.36 24.48 8.98
CA THR A 175 -13.73 24.31 9.50
C THR A 175 -13.74 23.65 10.88
N SER A 176 -12.59 23.56 11.54
CA SER A 176 -12.40 22.94 12.85
C SER A 176 -12.22 23.94 13.99
N GLY A 177 -12.06 25.22 13.67
CA GLY A 177 -11.82 26.28 14.64
C GLY A 177 -10.38 26.30 15.17
N SER A 178 -9.41 25.80 14.41
CA SER A 178 -8.00 25.86 14.79
C SER A 178 -7.31 27.15 14.32
N ASP A 179 -6.21 27.50 14.98
CA ASP A 179 -5.33 28.59 14.58
C ASP A 179 -4.27 28.18 13.54
N ILE A 180 -4.61 27.30 12.59
CA ILE A 180 -3.66 26.90 11.53
C ILE A 180 -3.68 27.86 10.35
N CYS A 181 -4.88 28.23 9.87
CA CYS A 181 -5.03 29.17 8.77
C CYS A 181 -4.84 30.64 9.21
N THR A 182 -4.95 30.94 10.51
CA THR A 182 -4.59 32.26 11.08
C THR A 182 -3.08 32.51 11.08
N ARG A 183 -2.26 31.48 10.81
CA ARG A 183 -0.79 31.57 10.72
C ARG A 183 -0.28 31.05 9.37
N PRO A 184 -0.34 31.87 8.29
CA PRO A 184 -0.04 31.42 6.92
C PRO A 184 1.31 30.72 6.76
N GLN A 185 2.36 31.20 7.42
CA GLN A 185 3.69 30.57 7.35
C GLN A 185 3.74 29.17 7.99
N ALA A 186 2.95 28.92 9.04
CA ALA A 186 2.85 27.60 9.65
C ALA A 186 2.08 26.63 8.73
N ALA A 187 1.00 27.10 8.09
CA ALA A 187 0.24 26.35 7.09
C ALA A 187 1.10 25.97 5.87
N ILE A 188 1.85 26.95 5.31
CA ILE A 188 2.76 26.75 4.17
C ILE A 188 3.88 25.78 4.53
N SER A 189 4.54 25.97 5.68
CA SER A 189 5.59 25.08 6.16
C SER A 189 5.08 23.64 6.32
N MET A 190 3.93 23.46 6.98
CA MET A 190 3.32 22.13 7.13
C MET A 190 3.02 21.48 5.78
N ALA A 191 2.40 22.20 4.84
CA ALA A 191 2.06 21.67 3.52
C ALA A 191 3.28 21.25 2.69
N ARG A 192 4.38 22.01 2.81
CA ARG A 192 5.63 21.76 2.07
C ARG A 192 6.53 20.70 2.71
N GLN A 193 6.57 20.61 4.04
CA GLN A 193 7.57 19.79 4.76
C GLN A 193 7.00 18.46 5.31
N THR A 194 5.69 18.34 5.54
CA THR A 194 5.11 17.12 6.15
C THR A 194 5.00 16.00 5.13
N ALA A 195 5.64 14.85 5.36
CA ALA A 195 5.38 13.64 4.56
C ALA A 195 3.90 13.21 4.73
N PRO A 196 3.15 12.95 3.64
CA PRO A 196 1.75 12.60 3.77
C PRO A 196 1.56 11.17 4.29
N LEU A 197 0.61 11.00 5.20
CA LEU A 197 0.23 9.69 5.77
C LEU A 197 -0.58 8.85 4.77
N VAL A 198 -1.38 9.52 3.94
CA VAL A 198 -2.26 8.91 2.94
C VAL A 198 -2.27 9.77 1.68
N ILE A 199 -2.28 9.12 0.52
CA ILE A 199 -2.57 9.73 -0.77
C ILE A 199 -3.82 9.07 -1.40
N GLY A 200 -4.65 9.88 -2.03
CA GLY A 200 -5.72 9.43 -2.90
C GLY A 200 -6.06 10.47 -3.96
N ARG A 201 -7.10 10.21 -4.73
CA ARG A 201 -7.56 11.07 -5.81
C ARG A 201 -9.08 11.21 -5.78
N GLU A 202 -9.58 12.36 -6.19
CA GLU A 202 -11.01 12.69 -6.31
C GLU A 202 -11.20 13.51 -7.59
N GLY A 203 -11.67 12.86 -8.66
CA GLY A 203 -11.77 13.47 -9.99
C GLY A 203 -10.41 13.90 -10.57
N ALA A 204 -10.25 15.21 -10.78
CA ALA A 204 -9.03 15.86 -11.29
C ALA A 204 -8.12 16.42 -10.18
N GLU A 205 -8.38 16.07 -8.92
CA GLU A 205 -7.56 16.49 -7.78
C GLU A 205 -6.94 15.32 -7.04
N TRP A 206 -5.66 15.48 -6.69
CA TRP A 206 -4.98 14.70 -5.68
C TRP A 206 -5.29 15.24 -4.30
N TRP A 207 -5.43 14.34 -3.32
CA TRP A 207 -5.50 14.72 -1.92
C TRP A 207 -4.46 13.95 -1.10
N TYR A 208 -3.85 14.66 -0.14
CA TYR A 208 -2.76 14.17 0.69
C TYR A 208 -3.11 14.43 2.15
N ALA A 209 -3.36 13.38 2.94
CA ALA A 209 -3.60 13.52 4.37
C ALA A 209 -2.25 13.75 5.07
N LEU A 210 -2.00 14.98 5.52
CA LEU A 210 -0.73 15.34 6.18
C LEU A 210 -0.72 14.93 7.65
N ARG A 211 -1.87 15.02 8.31
CA ARG A 211 -2.14 14.70 9.71
C ARG A 211 -3.61 14.28 9.86
N PRO A 212 -4.05 13.67 10.97
CA PRO A 212 -5.47 13.48 11.25
C PRO A 212 -6.26 14.79 11.09
N GLY A 213 -7.36 14.76 10.32
CA GLY A 213 -8.16 15.95 9.97
C GLY A 213 -7.57 16.89 8.91
N THR A 214 -6.25 16.84 8.64
CA THR A 214 -5.57 17.78 7.73
C THR A 214 -5.35 17.16 6.34
N ARG A 215 -5.83 17.82 5.29
CA ARG A 215 -5.62 17.41 3.89
C ARG A 215 -5.08 18.57 3.05
N LEU A 216 -4.05 18.31 2.26
CA LEU A 216 -3.67 19.16 1.13
C LEU A 216 -4.38 18.64 -0.12
N ARG A 217 -4.97 19.52 -0.93
CA ARG A 217 -5.52 19.21 -2.26
C ARG A 217 -4.71 19.94 -3.32
N LEU A 218 -4.37 19.23 -4.40
CA LEU A 218 -3.69 19.76 -5.58
C LEU A 218 -4.47 19.31 -6.82
N ALA A 219 -4.87 20.25 -7.68
CA ALA A 219 -5.38 19.91 -9.01
C ALA A 219 -4.24 19.34 -9.89
N ASP A 220 -4.59 18.57 -10.93
CA ASP A 220 -3.64 18.15 -11.96
C ASP A 220 -2.99 19.36 -12.67
N ASP A 221 -3.73 20.46 -12.85
CA ASP A 221 -3.17 21.72 -13.27
C ASP A 221 -2.56 22.46 -12.07
N LEU A 222 -1.24 22.44 -11.97
CA LEU A 222 -0.50 23.16 -10.91
C LEU A 222 -0.65 24.69 -10.98
N THR A 223 -1.21 25.27 -12.05
CA THR A 223 -1.51 26.72 -12.06
C THR A 223 -2.65 27.08 -11.10
N ALA A 224 -3.52 26.14 -10.76
CA ALA A 224 -4.50 26.32 -9.70
C ALA A 224 -3.82 26.43 -8.31
N PRO A 225 -4.35 27.23 -7.39
CA PRO A 225 -3.83 27.32 -6.03
C PRO A 225 -3.97 25.97 -5.30
N ALA A 226 -2.95 25.62 -4.52
CA ALA A 226 -3.06 24.49 -3.60
C ALA A 226 -4.01 24.84 -2.45
N ARG A 227 -4.81 23.87 -2.00
CA ARG A 227 -5.80 24.08 -0.94
C ARG A 227 -5.49 23.21 0.27
N LEU A 228 -5.14 23.84 1.39
CA LEU A 228 -5.00 23.17 2.67
C LEU A 228 -6.34 23.21 3.41
N GLU A 229 -6.94 22.05 3.62
CA GLU A 229 -8.19 21.88 4.35
C GLU A 229 -7.93 21.27 5.73
N LEU A 230 -8.44 21.90 6.78
CA LEU A 230 -8.57 21.28 8.10
C LEU A 230 -10.05 21.01 8.39
N ARG A 231 -10.41 19.72 8.43
CA ARG A 231 -11.76 19.24 8.73
C ARG A 231 -11.75 18.55 10.09
N ILE A 232 -12.77 18.82 10.91
CA ILE A 232 -13.05 17.97 12.07
C ILE A 232 -13.26 16.55 11.55
N PRO A 233 -12.57 15.52 12.08
CA PRO A 233 -12.95 14.15 11.79
C PRO A 233 -14.38 13.95 12.29
N VAL A 234 -15.31 13.66 11.38
CA VAL A 234 -16.68 13.29 11.76
C VAL A 234 -16.54 12.12 12.75
N PRO A 235 -17.12 12.19 13.97
CA PRO A 235 -17.12 11.04 14.86
C PRO A 235 -17.86 9.90 14.16
N PHE A 236 -17.13 8.81 13.91
CA PHE A 236 -17.64 7.57 13.31
C PHE A 236 -18.35 6.73 14.36
#